data_AF-A0A812NR71-F1
#
_entry.id   AF-A0A812NR71-F1
#
_cell.length_a   1.000
_cell.length_b   1.000
_cell.length_c   1.000
_cell.angle_alpha   90.00
_cell.angle_beta   90.00
_cell.angle_gamma   90.00
#
_symmetry.space_group_name_H-M   'P 1'
#
loop_
_entity.id
_entity.type
_entity.pdbx_description
1 polymer ?
#
loop_
_entity_poly.entity_id
_entity_poly.type
_entity_poly.pdbx_seq_one_letter_code
_entity_poly.pdbx_strand_id
1 'polypeptide(L)'
;MAQMYVVKRDGQKQEVKFDAITRRIRRLTDGLDTRFVDPVVVTRKVVEGFYSGISTSEVDVLAAETCAYMSQKHPDFSVLAARIAVSNLHKNTSESFYETCRILHGYVDPQGRSASLISQEVWEFIEANAQRLDEGIDYSRDLGYDYFGFKTLEKSYLLKVNGKIVERPQHLLMRAACGIHAGDLEAVLETYDLMSRKYFTHASPTLFNAGTPNAQMSSCFLLKMQEDSIDGIYDTLRLRLMFRISFSLVKSDDELQIQGSSPCTFNMLLLLLVFIVCQHCCY
;
A
#
# COMPACT_ATOMS: atom_id res chain seq x y z
N MET A 1 38.58 18.92 -9.55
CA MET A 1 37.50 17.93 -9.75
C MET A 1 36.44 18.22 -8.69
N ALA A 2 35.18 18.42 -9.07
CA ALA A 2 34.13 18.66 -8.08
C ALA A 2 33.95 17.38 -7.24
N GLN A 3 34.25 17.46 -5.94
CA GLN A 3 34.10 16.35 -5.02
C GLN A 3 32.62 15.99 -4.91
N MET A 4 32.24 14.76 -5.27
CA MET A 4 30.86 14.29 -5.13
C MET A 4 30.52 14.16 -3.64
N TYR A 5 29.47 14.86 -3.22
CA TYR A 5 28.94 14.80 -1.85
C TYR A 5 27.48 14.31 -1.84
N VAL A 6 27.12 13.60 -0.77
CA VAL A 6 25.78 13.13 -0.45
C VAL A 6 25.25 13.91 0.74
N VAL A 7 23.98 14.28 0.69
CA VAL A 7 23.30 14.94 1.82
C VAL A 7 22.65 13.86 2.69
N LYS A 8 23.10 13.74 3.94
CA LYS A 8 22.47 12.89 4.94
C LYS A 8 21.08 13.42 5.30
N ARG A 9 20.27 12.56 5.93
CA ARG A 9 18.95 12.96 6.45
C ARG A 9 19.04 14.08 7.49
N ASP A 10 20.15 14.15 8.21
CA ASP A 10 20.45 15.22 9.17
C ASP A 10 20.90 16.54 8.50
N GLY A 11 20.87 16.62 7.16
CA GLY A 11 21.32 17.78 6.38
C GLY A 11 22.84 17.90 6.23
N GLN A 12 23.62 17.09 6.94
CA GLN A 12 25.08 17.09 6.83
C GLN A 12 25.56 16.56 5.47
N LYS A 13 26.52 17.26 4.86
CA LYS A 13 27.19 16.81 3.64
C LYS A 13 28.31 15.84 3.99
N GLN A 14 28.33 14.69 3.32
CA GLN A 14 29.40 13.70 3.44
C GLN A 14 29.91 13.32 2.06
N GLU A 15 31.21 13.11 1.93
CA GLU A 15 31.79 12.55 0.70
C GLU A 15 31.24 11.15 0.40
N VAL A 16 31.03 10.83 -0.88
CA VAL A 16 30.55 9.51 -1.31
C VAL A 16 31.58 8.44 -0.93
N LYS A 17 31.21 7.55 0.00
CA LYS A 17 32.01 6.38 0.37
C LYS A 17 31.44 5.12 -0.27
N PHE A 18 32.07 4.66 -1.34
CA PHE A 18 31.70 3.43 -2.06
C PHE A 18 31.56 2.22 -1.13
N ASP A 19 32.54 2.02 -0.25
CA ASP A 19 32.54 0.89 0.68
C ASP A 19 31.33 0.91 1.62
N ALA A 20 30.81 2.08 1.96
CA ALA A 20 29.65 2.18 2.83
C ALA A 20 28.38 1.68 2.14
N ILE A 21 28.23 1.97 0.84
CA ILE A 21 27.10 1.52 0.01
C ILE A 21 27.20 0.00 -0.18
N THR A 22 28.37 -0.51 -0.58
CA THR A 22 28.58 -1.94 -0.78
C THR A 22 28.37 -2.73 0.51
N ARG A 23 28.91 -2.26 1.66
CA ARG A 23 28.66 -2.91 2.96
C ARG A 23 27.18 -2.97 3.30
N ARG A 24 26.42 -1.94 2.94
CA ARG A 24 24.97 -1.92 3.19
C ARG A 24 24.23 -2.93 2.31
N ILE A 25 24.49 -2.94 1.00
CA ILE A 25 23.85 -3.90 0.09
C ILE A 25 24.19 -5.33 0.52
N ARG A 26 25.44 -5.58 0.92
CA ARG A 26 25.89 -6.89 1.40
C ARG A 26 25.17 -7.41 2.64
N ARG A 27 24.69 -6.52 3.53
CA ARG A 27 23.85 -6.93 4.68
C ARG A 27 22.42 -7.32 4.27
N LEU A 28 21.98 -6.91 3.08
CA LEU A 28 20.63 -7.18 2.58
C LEU A 28 20.59 -8.38 1.63
N THR A 29 21.74 -8.98 1.33
CA THR A 29 21.87 -10.17 0.46
C THR A 29 21.80 -11.50 1.21
N ASP A 30 21.47 -11.49 2.50
CA ASP A 30 21.39 -12.70 3.31
C ASP A 30 20.35 -13.67 2.75
N GLY A 31 20.77 -14.90 2.46
CA GLY A 31 19.91 -15.94 1.88
C GLY A 31 19.63 -15.81 0.37
N LEU A 32 20.31 -14.91 -0.35
CA LEU A 32 20.23 -14.81 -1.82
C LEU A 32 21.37 -15.60 -2.50
N ASP A 33 21.18 -15.99 -3.76
CA ASP A 33 22.21 -16.69 -4.52
C ASP A 33 23.40 -15.77 -4.87
N THR A 34 24.48 -15.94 -4.12
CA THR A 34 25.72 -15.14 -4.27
C THR A 34 26.44 -15.39 -5.59
N ARG A 35 26.07 -16.41 -6.37
CA ARG A 35 26.64 -16.66 -7.70
C ARG A 35 26.17 -15.64 -8.73
N PHE A 36 24.94 -15.14 -8.57
CA PHE A 36 24.33 -14.17 -9.48
C PHE A 36 24.26 -12.77 -8.87
N VAL A 37 23.97 -12.66 -7.58
CA VAL A 37 23.80 -11.38 -6.89
C VAL A 37 25.13 -10.91 -6.32
N ASP A 38 25.88 -10.15 -7.12
CA ASP A 38 27.12 -9.49 -6.66
C ASP A 38 26.83 -8.02 -6.21
N PRO A 39 26.97 -7.69 -4.91
CA PRO A 39 26.80 -6.34 -4.39
C PRO A 39 27.72 -5.30 -5.04
N VAL A 40 28.91 -5.69 -5.49
CA VAL A 40 29.89 -4.79 -6.09
C VAL A 40 29.42 -4.35 -7.47
N VAL A 41 28.88 -5.28 -8.27
CA VAL A 41 28.32 -4.97 -9.60
C VAL A 41 27.13 -4.03 -9.48
N VAL A 42 26.25 -4.28 -8.50
CA VAL A 42 25.11 -3.39 -8.20
C VAL A 42 25.63 -2.00 -7.81
N THR A 43 26.57 -1.92 -6.87
CA THR A 43 27.10 -0.64 -6.39
C THR A 43 27.68 0.19 -7.54
N ARG A 44 28.45 -0.42 -8.44
CA ARG A 44 29.03 0.27 -9.59
C ARG A 44 27.97 0.90 -10.49
N LYS A 45 26.90 0.17 -10.81
CA LYS A 45 25.78 0.70 -11.61
C LYS A 45 25.04 1.82 -10.90
N VAL A 46 24.85 1.72 -9.59
CA VAL A 46 24.18 2.75 -8.80
C VAL A 46 24.97 4.06 -8.80
N VAL A 47 26.30 3.98 -8.72
CA VAL A 47 27.19 5.16 -8.76
C VAL A 47 27.12 5.87 -10.11
N GLU A 48 26.95 5.15 -11.22
CA GLU A 48 26.84 5.77 -12.55
C GLU A 48 25.66 6.76 -12.63
N GLY A 49 24.63 6.58 -11.80
CA GLY A 49 23.48 7.50 -11.70
C GLY A 49 23.64 8.61 -10.65
N PHE A 50 24.79 8.73 -9.98
CA PHE A 50 24.97 9.74 -8.94
C PHE A 50 25.22 11.14 -9.52
N TYR A 51 24.58 12.13 -8.92
CA TYR A 51 24.91 13.53 -9.10
C TYR A 51 25.33 14.16 -7.76
N SER A 52 26.06 15.27 -7.84
CA SER A 52 26.53 15.96 -6.65
C SER A 52 25.35 16.57 -5.87
N GLY A 53 25.24 16.26 -4.58
CA GLY A 53 24.17 16.76 -3.71
C GLY A 53 22.95 15.84 -3.62
N ILE A 54 23.01 14.63 -4.18
CA ILE A 54 21.98 13.61 -3.99
C ILE A 54 21.75 13.31 -2.50
N SER A 55 20.50 13.13 -2.08
CA SER A 55 20.19 12.77 -0.70
C SER A 55 20.39 11.27 -0.45
N THR A 56 20.70 10.89 0.79
CA THR A 56 20.81 9.46 1.17
C THR A 56 19.53 8.66 0.91
N SER A 57 18.36 9.28 0.99
CA SER A 57 17.09 8.61 0.68
C SER A 57 16.90 8.38 -0.82
N GLU A 58 17.33 9.31 -1.67
CA GLU A 58 17.30 9.16 -3.14
C GLU A 58 18.31 8.11 -3.62
N VAL A 59 19.50 8.05 -2.99
CA VAL A 59 20.49 6.99 -3.25
C VAL A 59 19.87 5.60 -3.05
N ASP A 60 19.10 5.43 -1.98
CA ASP A 60 18.42 4.17 -1.67
C ASP A 60 17.34 3.82 -2.70
N VAL A 61 16.58 4.82 -3.16
CA VAL A 61 15.57 4.64 -4.21
C VAL A 61 16.23 4.23 -5.53
N LEU A 62 17.29 4.93 -5.94
CA LEU A 62 18.06 4.59 -7.15
C LEU A 62 18.66 3.19 -7.06
N ALA A 63 19.16 2.80 -5.89
CA ALA A 63 19.68 1.46 -5.66
C ALA A 63 18.60 0.38 -5.80
N ALA A 64 17.41 0.62 -5.26
CA ALA A 64 16.28 -0.29 -5.38
C ALA A 64 15.80 -0.41 -6.84
N GLU A 65 15.68 0.70 -7.57
CA GLU A 65 15.30 0.72 -8.99
C GLU A 65 16.32 0.02 -9.89
N THR A 66 17.60 0.23 -9.63
CA THR A 66 18.69 -0.45 -10.35
C THR A 66 18.63 -1.96 -10.12
N CYS A 67 18.38 -2.41 -8.89
CA CYS A 67 18.19 -3.83 -8.58
C CYS A 67 16.93 -4.38 -9.26
N ALA A 68 15.83 -3.63 -9.25
CA ALA A 68 14.59 -4.02 -9.92
C ALA A 68 14.79 -4.19 -11.44
N TYR A 69 15.57 -3.33 -12.08
CA TYR A 69 15.93 -3.50 -13.49
C TYR A 69 16.77 -4.78 -13.72
N MET A 70 17.64 -5.12 -12.77
CA MET A 70 18.46 -6.33 -12.83
C MET A 70 17.68 -7.63 -12.54
N SER A 71 16.40 -7.55 -12.15
CA SER A 71 15.51 -8.71 -11.99
C SER A 71 15.37 -9.55 -13.27
N GLN A 72 15.58 -8.93 -14.44
CA GLN A 72 15.61 -9.61 -15.74
C GLN A 72 16.68 -10.72 -15.81
N LYS A 73 17.75 -10.62 -15.00
CA LYS A 73 18.82 -11.62 -14.94
C LYS A 73 18.52 -12.74 -13.96
N HIS A 74 18.03 -12.38 -12.77
CA HIS A 74 17.73 -13.34 -11.71
C HIS A 74 16.65 -12.78 -10.77
N PRO A 75 15.67 -13.59 -10.33
CA PRO A 75 14.58 -13.12 -9.45
C PRO A 75 15.06 -12.57 -8.10
N ASP A 76 16.17 -13.07 -7.55
CA ASP A 76 16.73 -12.58 -6.28
C ASP A 76 17.08 -11.08 -6.28
N PHE A 77 17.36 -10.49 -7.46
CA PHE A 77 17.55 -9.04 -7.55
C PHE A 77 16.26 -8.27 -7.22
N SER A 78 15.10 -8.85 -7.49
CA SER A 78 13.80 -8.26 -7.12
C SER A 78 13.58 -8.30 -5.60
N VAL A 79 13.96 -9.41 -4.95
CA VAL A 79 13.95 -9.50 -3.48
C VAL A 79 14.94 -8.51 -2.86
N LEU A 80 16.16 -8.40 -3.41
CA LEU A 80 17.14 -7.42 -2.96
C LEU A 80 16.62 -5.98 -3.11
N ALA A 81 16.00 -5.66 -4.25
CA ALA A 81 15.38 -4.37 -4.50
C ALA A 81 14.31 -4.05 -3.44
N ALA A 82 13.45 -5.01 -3.12
CA ALA A 82 12.44 -4.87 -2.08
C ALA A 82 13.07 -4.60 -0.71
N ARG A 83 14.10 -5.37 -0.32
CA ARG A 83 14.80 -5.19 0.96
C ARG A 83 15.46 -3.83 1.10
N ILE A 84 16.05 -3.30 0.02
CA ILE A 84 16.61 -1.94 0.00
C ILE A 84 15.49 -0.90 0.22
N ALA A 85 14.37 -1.04 -0.50
CA ALA A 85 13.24 -0.14 -0.39
C ALA A 85 12.59 -0.17 1.01
N VAL A 86 12.39 -1.35 1.57
CA VAL A 86 11.91 -1.58 2.95
C VAL A 86 12.87 -0.96 3.96
N SER A 87 14.18 -1.18 3.81
CA SER A 87 15.20 -0.59 4.69
C SER A 87 15.18 0.95 4.62
N ASN A 88 14.88 1.53 3.46
CA ASN A 88 14.71 2.97 3.35
C ASN A 88 13.45 3.44 4.09
N LEU A 89 12.32 2.75 3.90
CA LEU A 89 11.05 3.05 4.58
C LEU A 89 11.18 2.97 6.11
N HIS A 90 11.79 1.90 6.62
CA HIS A 90 11.99 1.72 8.07
C HIS A 90 12.77 2.86 8.70
N LYS A 91 13.75 3.43 7.99
CA LYS A 91 14.49 4.58 8.53
C LYS A 91 13.77 5.93 8.38
N ASN A 92 12.70 5.98 7.59
CA ASN A 92 11.88 7.18 7.41
C ASN A 92 10.59 7.14 8.27
N THR A 93 10.32 6.02 8.94
CA THR A 93 9.11 5.77 9.73
C THR A 93 9.47 5.39 11.17
N SER A 94 8.55 5.62 12.10
CA SER A 94 8.72 5.24 13.51
C SER A 94 8.81 3.72 13.67
N GLU A 95 9.57 3.26 14.66
CA GLU A 95 9.68 1.84 14.98
C GLU A 95 8.44 1.32 15.69
N SER A 96 7.94 2.03 16.70
CA SER A 96 6.72 1.66 17.45
C SER A 96 5.45 1.84 16.61
N PHE A 97 4.57 0.83 16.66
CA PHE A 97 3.24 0.89 16.06
C PHE A 97 2.35 1.87 16.82
N TYR A 98 2.41 1.87 18.15
CA TYR A 98 1.66 2.82 18.98
C TYR A 98 1.92 4.28 18.57
N GLU A 99 3.19 4.69 18.41
CA GLU A 99 3.50 6.07 18.03
C GLU A 99 3.08 6.42 16.61
N THR A 100 3.04 5.42 15.73
CA THR A 100 2.52 5.60 14.37
C THR A 100 1.02 5.84 14.42
N CYS A 101 0.27 5.04 15.18
CA CYS A 101 -1.17 5.22 15.39
C CYS A 101 -1.50 6.55 16.07
N ARG A 102 -0.67 7.00 17.02
CA ARG A 102 -0.83 8.30 17.68
C ARG A 102 -0.72 9.46 16.69
N ILE A 103 0.25 9.41 15.78
CA ILE A 103 0.42 10.42 14.72
C ILE A 103 -0.77 10.39 13.76
N LEU A 104 -1.28 9.20 13.42
CA LEU A 104 -2.42 9.02 12.52
C LEU A 104 -3.75 9.50 13.11
N HIS A 105 -3.97 9.28 14.41
CA HIS A 105 -5.15 9.75 15.13
C HIS A 105 -5.14 11.27 15.33
N GLY A 106 -3.98 11.82 15.73
CA GLY A 106 -3.76 13.26 15.91
C GLY A 106 -3.55 14.05 14.62
N TYR A 107 -3.79 13.45 13.44
CA TYR A 107 -3.62 14.14 12.17
C TYR A 107 -4.66 15.24 11.96
N VAL A 108 -4.16 16.44 11.67
CA VAL A 108 -4.96 17.61 11.33
C VAL A 108 -4.67 17.97 9.87
N ASP A 109 -5.75 18.17 9.10
CA ASP A 109 -5.68 18.61 7.71
C ASP A 109 -4.95 19.96 7.63
N PRO A 110 -4.23 20.33 6.53
CA PRO A 110 -3.60 21.64 6.40
C PRO A 110 -4.58 22.83 6.53
N GLN A 111 -5.89 22.57 6.42
CA GLN A 111 -6.97 23.53 6.66
C GLN A 111 -7.41 23.65 8.13
N GLY A 112 -6.75 22.97 9.06
CA GLY A 112 -7.02 23.04 10.50
C GLY A 112 -8.20 22.20 10.98
N ARG A 113 -8.76 21.33 10.13
CA ARG A 113 -9.83 20.40 10.51
C ARG A 113 -9.23 19.11 11.04
N SER A 114 -9.83 18.55 12.10
CA SER A 114 -9.47 17.22 12.59
C SER A 114 -9.81 16.20 11.51
N ALA A 115 -8.79 15.54 10.97
CA ALA A 115 -8.92 14.55 9.90
C ALA A 115 -8.32 13.22 10.38
N SER A 116 -8.71 12.79 11.59
CA SER A 116 -8.22 11.56 12.20
C SER A 116 -8.38 10.38 11.25
N LEU A 117 -7.27 9.70 10.98
CA LEU A 117 -7.25 8.56 10.05
C LEU A 117 -7.65 7.26 10.73
N ILE A 118 -7.70 7.25 12.07
CA ILE A 118 -8.09 6.11 12.90
C ILE A 118 -9.37 6.48 13.68
N SER A 119 -10.30 5.55 13.76
CA SER A 119 -11.53 5.67 14.54
C SER A 119 -11.23 5.73 16.04
N GLN A 120 -12.08 6.42 16.80
CA GLN A 120 -11.89 6.60 18.24
C GLN A 120 -11.90 5.26 19.00
N GLU A 121 -12.79 4.34 18.62
CA GLU A 121 -12.91 3.01 19.22
C GLU A 121 -11.62 2.18 19.06
N VAL A 122 -11.05 2.17 17.85
CA VAL A 122 -9.80 1.43 17.57
C VAL A 122 -8.61 2.11 18.24
N TRP A 123 -8.61 3.43 18.35
CA TRP A 123 -7.58 4.15 19.09
C TRP A 123 -7.58 3.77 20.57
N GLU A 124 -8.74 3.78 21.23
CA GLU A 124 -8.86 3.40 22.65
C GLU A 124 -8.41 1.96 22.90
N PHE A 125 -8.74 1.05 21.98
CA PHE A 125 -8.28 -0.34 22.04
C PHE A 125 -6.75 -0.46 21.89
N ILE A 126 -6.16 0.29 20.96
CA ILE A 126 -4.70 0.30 20.74
C ILE A 126 -3.99 0.92 21.96
N GLU A 127 -4.52 2.00 22.52
CA GLU A 127 -3.95 2.67 23.68
C GLU A 127 -3.95 1.74 24.91
N ALA A 128 -5.03 1.00 25.13
CA ALA A 128 -5.13 0.04 26.23
C ALA A 128 -4.16 -1.15 26.09
N ASN A 129 -3.79 -1.55 24.87
CA ASN A 129 -2.99 -2.77 24.59
C ASN A 129 -1.63 -2.49 23.93
N ALA A 130 -1.16 -1.23 23.97
CA ALA A 130 -0.03 -0.75 23.17
C ALA A 130 1.23 -1.63 23.27
N GLN A 131 1.64 -1.99 24.48
CA GLN A 131 2.84 -2.79 24.71
C GLN A 131 2.75 -4.17 24.03
N ARG A 132 1.60 -4.85 24.18
CA ARG A 132 1.42 -6.22 23.69
C ARG A 132 1.28 -6.27 22.17
N LEU A 133 0.70 -5.21 21.58
CA LEU A 133 0.64 -5.03 20.13
C LEU A 133 2.02 -4.74 19.53
N ASP A 134 2.81 -3.86 20.16
CA ASP A 134 4.19 -3.56 19.71
C ASP A 134 5.10 -4.80 19.80
N GLU A 135 5.01 -5.58 20.88
CA GLU A 135 5.76 -6.82 21.07
C GLU A 135 5.34 -7.94 20.09
N GLY A 136 4.07 -7.95 19.67
CA GLY A 136 3.54 -8.94 18.73
C GLY A 136 4.02 -8.75 17.29
N ILE A 137 4.55 -7.57 16.93
CA ILE A 137 4.93 -7.25 15.56
C ILE A 137 6.33 -7.77 15.23
N ASP A 138 6.43 -8.51 14.12
CA ASP A 138 7.69 -9.03 13.59
C ASP A 138 8.10 -8.30 12.31
N TYR A 139 9.00 -7.31 12.45
CA TYR A 139 9.52 -6.52 11.33
C TYR A 139 10.41 -7.31 10.37
N SER A 140 10.87 -8.52 10.72
CA SER A 140 11.66 -9.34 9.80
C SER A 140 10.84 -9.79 8.58
N ARG A 141 9.51 -9.88 8.76
CA ARG A 141 8.56 -10.30 7.71
C ARG A 141 8.45 -9.30 6.57
N ASP A 142 8.78 -8.02 6.81
CA ASP A 142 8.82 -7.01 5.75
C ASP A 142 9.89 -7.30 4.68
N LEU A 143 10.95 -8.04 5.02
CA LEU A 143 12.02 -8.41 4.08
C LEU A 143 11.62 -9.53 3.12
N GLY A 144 10.45 -10.13 3.33
CA GLY A 144 9.90 -11.20 2.49
C GLY A 144 9.02 -10.71 1.34
N TYR A 145 8.82 -9.40 1.16
CA TYR A 145 8.09 -8.87 0.02
C TYR A 145 8.95 -8.82 -1.25
N ASP A 146 8.29 -8.93 -2.40
CA ASP A 146 8.90 -8.64 -3.69
C ASP A 146 8.83 -7.14 -4.00
N TYR A 147 9.68 -6.63 -4.90
CA TYR A 147 9.79 -5.20 -5.16
C TYR A 147 8.47 -4.60 -5.67
N PHE A 148 7.82 -5.27 -6.62
CA PHE A 148 6.54 -4.84 -7.17
C PHE A 148 5.42 -4.90 -6.12
N GLY A 149 5.42 -5.94 -5.29
CA GLY A 149 4.47 -6.06 -4.17
C GLY A 149 4.63 -4.91 -3.17
N PHE A 150 5.87 -4.64 -2.76
CA PHE A 150 6.18 -3.54 -1.85
C PHE A 150 5.84 -2.18 -2.43
N LYS A 151 6.16 -1.91 -3.70
CA LYS A 151 5.82 -0.63 -4.35
C LYS A 151 4.31 -0.43 -4.50
N THR A 152 3.55 -1.50 -4.71
CA THR A 152 2.08 -1.45 -4.69
C THR A 152 1.57 -1.05 -3.30
N LEU A 153 2.11 -1.65 -2.23
CA LEU A 153 1.77 -1.27 -0.84
C LEU A 153 2.13 0.19 -0.55
N GLU A 154 3.34 0.61 -0.91
CA GLU A 154 3.86 1.98 -0.70
C GLU A 154 3.02 3.06 -1.42
N LYS A 155 2.60 2.78 -2.66
CA LYS A 155 1.85 3.73 -3.46
C LYS A 155 0.43 3.90 -2.94
N SER A 156 -0.23 2.78 -2.68
CA SER A 156 -1.68 2.74 -2.52
C SER A 156 -2.12 2.48 -1.08
N TYR A 157 -1.52 1.53 -0.35
CA TYR A 157 -2.09 1.03 0.91
C TYR A 157 -1.59 1.77 2.16
N LEU A 158 -0.31 2.13 2.22
CA LEU A 158 0.27 2.74 3.41
C LEU A 158 -0.26 4.15 3.63
N LEU A 159 -0.71 4.44 4.85
CA LEU A 159 -1.24 5.75 5.20
C LEU A 159 -0.14 6.83 5.14
N LYS A 160 -0.54 8.00 4.64
CA LYS A 160 0.33 9.16 4.43
C LYS A 160 -0.17 10.35 5.22
N VAL A 161 0.74 11.04 5.87
CA VAL A 161 0.52 12.30 6.58
C VAL A 161 1.30 13.38 5.86
N ASN A 162 0.62 14.44 5.40
CA ASN A 162 1.24 15.54 4.64
C ASN A 162 2.08 15.05 3.44
N GLY A 163 1.59 14.03 2.73
CA GLY A 163 2.29 13.42 1.58
C GLY A 163 3.47 12.52 1.93
N LYS A 164 3.83 12.36 3.20
CA LYS A 164 4.87 11.44 3.67
C LYS A 164 4.26 10.16 4.22
N ILE A 165 4.84 9.02 3.85
CA ILE A 165 4.43 7.71 4.37
C ILE A 165 4.88 7.61 5.83
N VAL A 166 3.94 7.32 6.72
CA VAL A 166 4.20 7.15 8.16
C VAL A 166 4.08 5.70 8.61
N GLU A 167 3.33 4.90 7.87
CA GLU A 167 3.00 3.52 8.20
C GLU A 167 3.97 2.52 7.54
N ARG A 168 4.32 1.43 8.24
CA ARG A 168 5.04 0.28 7.69
C ARG A 168 4.07 -0.82 7.24
N PRO A 169 4.46 -1.77 6.37
CA PRO A 169 3.58 -2.88 5.98
C PRO A 169 3.08 -3.70 7.18
N GLN A 170 3.92 -3.96 8.20
CA GLN A 170 3.43 -4.63 9.41
C GLN A 170 2.42 -3.79 10.20
N HIS A 171 2.61 -2.46 10.25
CA HIS A 171 1.66 -1.56 10.91
C HIS A 171 0.29 -1.56 10.21
N LEU A 172 0.29 -1.60 8.87
CA LEU A 172 -0.93 -1.75 8.06
C LEU A 172 -1.70 -3.02 8.45
N LEU A 173 -1.01 -4.15 8.50
CA LEU A 173 -1.62 -5.44 8.84
C LEU A 173 -2.16 -5.45 10.29
N MET A 174 -1.40 -4.90 11.23
CA MET A 174 -1.83 -4.80 12.62
C MET A 174 -3.04 -3.86 12.77
N ARG A 175 -3.03 -2.70 12.12
CA ARG A 175 -4.18 -1.78 12.10
C ARG A 175 -5.43 -2.46 11.52
N ALA A 176 -5.27 -3.20 10.42
CA ALA A 176 -6.39 -3.92 9.82
C ALA A 176 -6.95 -4.98 10.78
N ALA A 177 -6.09 -5.74 11.46
CA ALA A 177 -6.50 -6.71 12.48
C ALA A 177 -7.23 -6.04 13.66
N CYS A 178 -6.68 -4.96 14.22
CA CYS A 178 -7.32 -4.16 15.27
C CYS A 178 -8.66 -3.59 14.82
N GLY A 179 -8.79 -3.19 13.55
CA GLY A 179 -10.03 -2.66 12.99
C GLY A 179 -11.13 -3.72 12.79
N ILE A 180 -10.77 -5.00 12.67
CA ILE A 180 -11.73 -6.10 12.50
C ILE A 180 -12.13 -6.69 13.86
N HIS A 181 -11.17 -6.85 14.76
CA HIS A 181 -11.35 -7.53 16.05
C HIS A 181 -11.25 -6.56 17.24
N ALA A 182 -11.73 -5.32 17.08
CA ALA A 182 -11.73 -4.34 18.16
C ALA A 182 -12.40 -4.93 19.41
N GLY A 183 -11.65 -5.02 20.51
CA GLY A 183 -12.10 -5.61 21.78
C GLY A 183 -11.53 -6.99 22.12
N ASP A 184 -10.95 -7.73 21.17
CA ASP A 184 -10.32 -9.05 21.43
C ASP A 184 -8.85 -9.07 20.97
N LEU A 185 -7.94 -8.95 21.94
CA LEU A 185 -6.50 -8.90 21.67
C LEU A 185 -5.94 -10.19 21.10
N GLU A 186 -6.42 -11.35 21.55
CA GLU A 186 -5.86 -12.64 21.11
C GLU A 186 -6.27 -12.91 19.64
N ALA A 187 -7.52 -12.58 19.28
CA ALA A 187 -7.97 -12.63 17.89
C ALA A 187 -7.22 -11.66 16.97
N VAL A 188 -6.87 -10.45 17.46
CA VAL A 188 -6.03 -9.50 16.71
C VAL A 188 -4.65 -10.09 16.42
N LEU A 189 -3.99 -10.66 17.43
CA LEU A 189 -2.65 -11.23 17.28
C LEU A 189 -2.65 -12.46 16.36
N GLU A 190 -3.66 -13.32 16.47
CA GLU A 190 -3.84 -14.48 15.58
C GLU A 190 -4.03 -14.04 14.12
N THR A 191 -4.96 -13.12 13.87
CA THR A 191 -5.23 -12.58 12.54
C THR A 191 -4.01 -11.87 11.96
N TYR A 192 -3.27 -11.11 12.78
CA TYR A 192 -2.00 -10.51 12.37
C TYR A 192 -0.94 -11.55 11.99
N ASP A 193 -0.74 -12.60 12.80
CA ASP A 193 0.26 -13.64 12.52
C ASP A 193 -0.06 -14.40 11.24
N LEU A 194 -1.34 -14.73 11.03
CA LEU A 194 -1.79 -15.40 9.80
C LEU A 194 -1.61 -14.54 8.55
N MET A 195 -1.95 -13.25 8.61
CA MET A 195 -1.76 -12.32 7.49
C MET A 195 -0.29 -12.03 7.19
N SER A 196 0.51 -11.77 8.22
CA SER A 196 1.93 -11.42 8.06
C SER A 196 2.78 -12.61 7.60
N ARG A 197 2.38 -13.85 7.92
CA ARG A 197 2.92 -15.08 7.31
C ARG A 197 2.37 -15.40 5.92
N LYS A 198 1.43 -14.59 5.42
CA LYS A 198 0.80 -14.72 4.10
C LYS A 198 -0.05 -15.99 3.93
N TYR A 199 -0.63 -16.53 5.01
CA TYR A 199 -1.60 -17.63 4.89
C TYR A 199 -2.88 -17.17 4.21
N PHE A 200 -3.30 -15.93 4.47
CA PHE A 200 -4.38 -15.26 3.76
C PHE A 200 -4.12 -13.75 3.70
N THR A 201 -4.88 -13.05 2.86
CA THR A 201 -4.94 -11.58 2.83
C THR A 201 -6.39 -11.14 2.75
N HIS A 202 -6.74 -10.08 3.46
CA HIS A 202 -8.04 -9.44 3.25
C HIS A 202 -8.08 -8.72 1.90
N ALA A 203 -9.30 -8.47 1.43
CA ALA A 203 -9.54 -7.71 0.22
C ALA A 203 -9.05 -6.27 0.39
N SER A 204 -8.72 -5.62 -0.72
CA SER A 204 -8.28 -4.22 -0.75
C SER A 204 -9.14 -3.27 0.10
N PRO A 205 -10.50 -3.21 -0.04
CA PRO A 205 -11.31 -2.27 0.75
C PRO A 205 -11.16 -2.46 2.27
N THR A 206 -10.94 -3.69 2.73
CA THR A 206 -10.68 -3.98 4.13
C THR A 206 -9.32 -3.44 4.56
N LEU A 207 -8.24 -3.72 3.81
CA LEU A 207 -6.89 -3.22 4.15
C LEU A 207 -6.80 -1.69 4.14
N PHE A 208 -7.57 -1.04 3.26
CA PHE A 208 -7.66 0.41 3.19
C PHE A 208 -8.41 1.00 4.39
N ASN A 209 -9.63 0.52 4.63
CA ASN A 209 -10.58 1.23 5.47
C ASN A 209 -10.72 0.65 6.88
N ALA A 210 -10.14 -0.53 7.16
CA ALA A 210 -10.17 -1.11 8.49
C ALA A 210 -9.50 -0.20 9.53
N GLY A 211 -10.24 0.07 10.60
CA GLY A 211 -9.83 0.96 11.68
C GLY A 211 -9.96 2.46 11.38
N THR A 212 -10.43 2.86 10.20
CA THR A 212 -10.69 4.28 9.86
C THR A 212 -12.09 4.70 10.35
N PRO A 213 -12.36 6.02 10.58
CA PRO A 213 -13.67 6.47 11.05
C PRO A 213 -14.86 6.09 10.14
N ASN A 214 -14.62 5.96 8.83
CA ASN A 214 -15.61 5.55 7.84
C ASN A 214 -15.21 4.20 7.23
N ALA A 215 -15.34 3.13 8.01
CA ALA A 215 -14.89 1.79 7.63
C ALA A 215 -15.78 1.13 6.55
N GLN A 216 -15.56 1.48 5.27
CA GLN A 216 -16.18 0.79 4.12
C GLN A 216 -15.34 -0.43 3.71
N MET A 217 -15.57 -1.57 4.35
CA MET A 217 -14.74 -2.77 4.18
C MET A 217 -15.15 -3.68 3.00
N SER A 218 -16.31 -3.44 2.39
CA SER A 218 -16.85 -4.24 1.29
C SER A 218 -17.00 -3.41 0.02
N SER A 219 -16.61 -4.01 -1.11
CA SER A 219 -16.61 -3.33 -2.42
C SER A 219 -17.58 -3.90 -3.45
N CYS A 220 -18.02 -5.14 -3.24
CA CYS A 220 -18.84 -5.87 -4.18
C CYS A 220 -20.25 -5.94 -3.62
N PHE A 221 -21.20 -5.35 -4.34
CA PHE A 221 -22.61 -5.36 -3.99
C PHE A 221 -23.40 -5.99 -5.13
N LEU A 222 -24.35 -6.85 -4.76
CA LEU A 222 -25.34 -7.39 -5.69
C LEU A 222 -26.60 -6.55 -5.58
N LEU A 223 -27.04 -6.00 -6.72
CA LEU A 223 -28.26 -5.23 -6.82
C LEU A 223 -29.28 -6.03 -7.62
N LYS A 224 -30.44 -6.30 -7.01
CA LYS A 224 -31.62 -6.79 -7.73
C LYS A 224 -32.41 -5.57 -8.25
N MET A 225 -32.96 -5.67 -9.45
CA MET A 225 -33.89 -4.65 -9.95
C MET A 225 -35.10 -4.57 -9.00
N GLN A 226 -35.49 -3.36 -8.63
CA GLN A 226 -36.59 -3.17 -7.68
C GLN A 226 -37.94 -3.55 -8.30
N GLU A 227 -38.18 -3.11 -9.53
CA GLU A 227 -39.40 -3.40 -10.30
C GLU A 227 -39.07 -3.43 -11.80
N ASP A 228 -39.87 -4.18 -12.58
CA ASP A 228 -39.82 -4.18 -14.05
C ASP A 228 -40.60 -2.98 -14.61
N SER A 229 -40.16 -1.79 -14.21
CA SER A 229 -40.72 -0.51 -14.63
C SER A 229 -39.59 0.48 -14.93
N ILE A 230 -39.87 1.49 -15.75
CA ILE A 230 -38.89 2.54 -16.06
C ILE A 230 -38.42 3.22 -14.78
N ASP A 231 -39.34 3.46 -13.83
CA ASP A 231 -39.02 4.04 -12.53
C ASP A 231 -38.12 3.12 -11.70
N GLY A 232 -38.40 1.80 -11.66
CA GLY A 232 -37.57 0.79 -11.00
C GLY A 232 -36.14 0.71 -11.57
N ILE A 233 -35.97 0.94 -12.86
CA ILE A 233 -34.65 1.06 -13.49
C ILE A 233 -33.92 2.33 -13.03
N TYR A 234 -34.60 3.48 -13.00
CA TYR A 234 -34.00 4.75 -12.54
C TYR A 234 -33.61 4.71 -11.06
N ASP A 235 -34.41 4.08 -10.21
CA ASP A 235 -34.08 3.91 -8.79
C ASP A 235 -32.91 2.97 -8.57
N THR A 236 -32.83 1.88 -9.35
CA THR A 236 -31.66 0.98 -9.34
C THR A 236 -30.39 1.72 -9.81
N LEU A 237 -30.50 2.61 -10.81
CA LEU A 237 -29.39 3.46 -11.24
C LEU A 237 -29.00 4.50 -10.19
N ARG A 238 -29.98 5.09 -9.48
CA ARG A 238 -29.74 6.03 -8.38
C ARG A 238 -29.02 5.37 -7.21
N LEU A 239 -29.40 4.13 -6.86
CA LEU A 239 -28.67 3.31 -5.89
C LEU A 239 -27.21 3.09 -6.33
N ARG A 240 -26.97 2.76 -7.60
CA ARG A 240 -25.61 2.65 -8.16
C ARG A 240 -24.80 3.95 -8.01
N LEU A 241 -25.42 5.11 -8.22
CA LEU A 241 -24.77 6.42 -8.03
C LEU A 241 -24.43 6.72 -6.57
N MET A 242 -25.14 6.14 -5.61
CA MET A 242 -24.82 6.28 -4.19
C MET A 242 -23.51 5.56 -3.83
N PHE A 243 -23.18 4.47 -4.53
CA PHE A 243 -21.95 3.69 -4.32
C PHE A 243 -20.72 4.24 -5.07
N ARG A 244 -20.65 5.54 -5.37
CA ARG A 244 -19.62 6.15 -6.24
C ARG A 244 -18.27 6.37 -5.54
N ILE A 245 -17.73 5.32 -4.92
CA ILE A 245 -16.34 5.25 -4.45
C ILE A 245 -15.72 4.01 -5.12
N SER A 246 -15.15 4.17 -6.32
CA SER A 246 -14.30 3.17 -7.00
C SER A 246 -14.74 1.70 -6.88
N PHE A 247 -15.91 1.32 -7.43
CA PHE A 247 -16.44 -0.05 -7.32
C PHE A 247 -16.75 -0.74 -8.66
N SER A 248 -16.57 -2.07 -8.65
CA SER A 248 -17.06 -2.99 -9.68
C SER A 248 -18.42 -3.54 -9.26
N LEU A 249 -19.46 -3.26 -10.05
CA LEU A 249 -20.82 -3.78 -9.84
C LEU A 249 -21.12 -4.88 -10.85
N VAL A 250 -21.66 -6.00 -10.37
CA VAL A 250 -22.15 -7.10 -11.20
C VAL A 250 -23.68 -7.06 -11.17
N LYS A 251 -24.31 -7.05 -12.34
CA LYS A 251 -25.77 -7.02 -12.50
C LYS A 251 -26.28 -8.44 -12.77
N SER A 252 -27.31 -8.86 -12.06
CA SER A 252 -28.06 -10.10 -12.35
C SER A 252 -29.34 -9.75 -13.11
N ASP A 253 -29.37 -10.03 -14.42
CA ASP A 253 -30.48 -9.67 -15.33
C ASP A 253 -31.39 -10.88 -15.64
N ASP A 254 -31.95 -11.51 -14.61
CA ASP A 254 -32.80 -12.71 -14.80
C ASP A 254 -34.31 -12.40 -15.01
N GLU A 255 -34.77 -11.16 -14.82
CA GLU A 255 -36.21 -10.81 -14.79
C GLU A 255 -36.69 -9.83 -15.89
N LEU A 256 -35.84 -9.37 -16.81
CA LEU A 256 -36.22 -8.37 -17.82
C LEU A 256 -37.00 -9.00 -19.00
N GLN A 257 -38.34 -8.86 -19.00
CA GLN A 257 -39.20 -9.28 -20.12
C GLN A 257 -39.23 -8.20 -21.22
N ILE A 258 -38.45 -8.37 -22.28
CA ILE A 258 -38.50 -7.48 -23.45
C ILE A 258 -39.64 -7.92 -24.38
N GLN A 259 -40.79 -7.24 -24.32
CA GLN A 259 -41.78 -7.30 -25.40
C GLN A 259 -41.33 -6.38 -26.55
N GLY A 260 -40.87 -6.98 -27.64
CA GLY A 260 -40.93 -6.41 -29.00
C GLY A 260 -40.05 -5.19 -29.29
N SER A 261 -38.73 -5.34 -29.33
CA SER A 261 -37.86 -4.53 -30.20
C SER A 261 -36.52 -5.22 -30.43
N SER A 262 -35.95 -5.05 -31.63
CA SER A 262 -34.83 -5.82 -32.16
C SER A 262 -33.55 -5.73 -31.29
N PRO A 263 -32.80 -6.85 -31.10
CA PRO A 263 -31.80 -6.95 -30.03
C PRO A 263 -30.47 -6.20 -30.26
N CYS A 264 -30.26 -5.58 -31.43
CA CYS A 264 -28.91 -5.17 -31.86
C CYS A 264 -28.55 -3.71 -31.58
N THR A 265 -29.50 -2.81 -31.37
CA THR A 265 -29.20 -1.36 -31.29
C THR A 265 -29.04 -0.83 -29.87
N PHE A 266 -29.71 -1.41 -28.86
CA PHE A 266 -29.62 -0.90 -27.48
C PHE A 266 -28.41 -1.46 -26.71
N ASN A 267 -28.00 -2.70 -27.00
CA ASN A 267 -26.83 -3.32 -26.36
C ASN A 267 -25.53 -2.60 -26.71
N MET A 268 -25.44 -2.00 -27.91
CA MET A 268 -24.27 -1.25 -28.34
C MET A 268 -24.16 0.12 -27.66
N LEU A 269 -25.28 0.80 -27.37
CA LEU A 269 -25.29 2.11 -26.71
C LEU A 269 -24.97 2.02 -25.21
N LEU A 270 -25.44 0.95 -24.55
CA LEU A 270 -25.16 0.70 -23.14
C LEU A 270 -23.70 0.27 -22.92
N LEU A 271 -23.13 -0.54 -23.82
CA LEU A 271 -21.69 -0.87 -23.82
C LEU A 271 -20.81 0.35 -24.11
N LEU A 272 -21.23 1.26 -25.00
CA LEU A 272 -20.51 2.50 -25.28
C LEU A 272 -20.46 3.44 -24.06
N LEU A 273 -21.55 3.56 -23.29
CA LEU A 273 -21.56 4.32 -22.04
C LEU A 273 -20.69 3.70 -20.94
N VAL A 274 -20.60 2.36 -20.89
CA VAL A 274 -19.72 1.64 -19.96
C VAL A 274 -18.23 1.85 -20.31
N PHE A 275 -17.87 1.96 -21.58
CA PHE A 275 -16.49 2.22 -22.00
C PHE A 275 -16.06 3.69 -21.84
N ILE A 276 -16.94 4.66 -22.16
CA ILE A 276 -16.59 6.09 -22.11
C ILE A 276 -16.30 6.57 -20.68
N VAL A 277 -16.98 6.03 -19.66
CA VAL A 277 -16.74 6.41 -18.26
C VAL A 277 -15.46 5.77 -17.71
N CYS A 278 -15.06 4.60 -18.20
CA CYS A 278 -13.83 3.93 -17.76
C CYS A 278 -12.56 4.61 -18.33
N GLN A 279 -12.64 5.18 -19.53
CA GLN A 279 -11.49 5.79 -20.21
C GLN A 279 -11.11 7.18 -19.66
N HIS A 280 -12.02 7.87 -18.97
CA HIS A 280 -11.73 9.17 -18.33
C HIS A 280 -11.20 9.09 -16.89
N CYS A 281 -11.06 7.89 -16.31
CA CYS A 281 -10.36 7.69 -15.02
C CYS A 281 -8.89 7.26 -15.18
N CYS A 282 -8.41 7.04 -16.41
CA CYS A 282 -7.03 6.60 -16.68
C CYS A 282 -6.16 7.64 -17.41
N TYR A 283 -6.53 8.92 -17.39
CA TYR A 283 -5.64 10.04 -17.72
C TYR A 283 -5.59 11.05 -16.58
#